data_AF-A0A7S1RVJ0-F1
#
_entry.id   AF-A0A7S1RVJ0-F1
#
_cell.length_a   1.000
_cell.length_b   1.000
_cell.length_c   1.000
_cell.angle_alpha   90.00
_cell.angle_beta   90.00
_cell.angle_gamma   90.00
#
_symmetry.space_group_name_H-M   'P 1'
#
loop_
_entity.id
_entity.type
_entity.pdbx_description
1 polymer ?
#
loop_
_entity_poly.entity_id
_entity_poly.type
_entity_poly.pdbx_seq_one_letter_code
_entity_poly.pdbx_strand_id
1 'polypeptide(L)'
;GIPRDVCVLAAALTTKSPFQASVGEKRKEVEKRRVELADKFVDGNLESDHLLLVSLFEQWERLGGKSNTARSWCRANNLDMQTFETVGDTRTHLLGVLMEQGFVARRHVDRGGGDGGAQ
;
A
#
# COMPACT_ATOMS: atom_id res chain seq x y z
N GLY A 1 6.85 -13.35 -6.27
CA GLY A 1 5.81 -14.38 -6.14
C GLY A 1 5.06 -14.14 -4.86
N ILE A 2 5.56 -14.64 -3.73
CA ILE A 2 4.96 -14.50 -2.39
C ILE A 2 5.68 -13.48 -1.47
N PRO A 3 7.02 -13.27 -1.55
CA PRO A 3 7.70 -12.44 -0.54
C PRO A 3 7.38 -10.96 -0.63
N ARG A 4 6.99 -10.45 -1.81
CA ARG A 4 6.63 -9.03 -1.98
C ARG A 4 5.37 -8.70 -1.18
N ASP A 5 4.32 -9.51 -1.33
CA ASP A 5 3.01 -9.25 -0.72
C ASP A 5 3.06 -9.45 0.80
N VAL A 6 3.82 -10.44 1.26
CA VAL A 6 4.10 -10.64 2.70
C VAL A 6 4.92 -9.48 3.28
N CYS A 7 5.89 -8.93 2.54
CA CYS A 7 6.61 -7.73 2.98
C CYS A 7 5.73 -6.47 2.98
N VAL A 8 4.77 -6.32 2.05
CA VAL A 8 3.78 -5.24 2.09
C VAL A 8 2.89 -5.40 3.31
N LEU A 9 2.39 -6.61 3.59
CA LEU A 9 1.58 -6.90 4.76
C LEU A 9 2.35 -6.67 6.06
N ALA A 10 3.62 -7.11 6.14
CA ALA A 10 4.49 -6.85 7.28
C ALA A 10 4.74 -5.36 7.47
N ALA A 11 5.03 -4.63 6.40
CA ALA A 11 5.17 -3.17 6.45
C ALA A 11 3.86 -2.48 6.85
N ALA A 12 2.72 -2.99 6.39
CA ALA A 12 1.38 -2.52 6.76
C ALA A 12 1.08 -2.72 8.25
N LEU A 13 1.50 -3.86 8.81
CA LEU A 13 1.35 -4.19 10.23
C LEU A 13 2.24 -3.32 11.13
N THR A 14 3.43 -2.95 10.65
CA THR A 14 4.37 -2.10 11.41
C THR A 14 4.08 -0.61 11.27
N THR A 15 3.20 -0.22 10.35
CA THR A 15 2.90 1.19 10.07
C THR A 15 1.54 1.58 10.65
N LYS A 16 1.42 2.85 11.06
CA LYS A 16 0.14 3.44 11.48
C LYS A 16 -0.92 3.33 10.37
N SER A 17 -2.20 3.46 10.75
CA SER A 17 -3.33 3.52 9.81
C SER A 17 -3.11 4.59 8.73
N PRO A 18 -3.47 4.31 7.46
CA PRO A 18 -3.31 5.26 6.36
C PRO A 18 -4.41 6.34 6.39
N PHE A 19 -5.46 6.17 7.19
CA PHE A 19 -6.54 7.13 7.30
C PHE A 19 -6.13 8.30 8.18
N GLN A 20 -6.38 9.52 7.71
CA GLN A 20 -6.04 10.73 8.46
C GLN A 20 -6.86 10.82 9.75
N ALA A 21 -6.17 10.97 10.88
CA ALA A 21 -6.82 11.21 12.16
C ALA A 21 -7.65 12.50 12.10
N SER A 22 -8.97 12.36 12.26
CA SER A 22 -9.93 13.46 12.16
C SER A 22 -10.79 13.53 13.42
N VAL A 23 -11.18 14.74 13.80
CA VAL A 23 -11.99 15.02 15.00
C VAL A 23 -13.37 15.55 14.61
N GLY A 24 -14.37 15.31 15.45
CA GLY A 24 -15.74 15.80 15.25
C GLY A 24 -16.44 15.19 14.03
N GLU A 25 -17.19 16.01 13.29
CA GLU A 25 -17.94 15.60 12.08
C GLU A 25 -17.05 14.93 11.02
N LYS A 26 -15.81 15.41 10.85
CA LYS A 26 -14.85 14.85 9.89
C LYS A 26 -14.49 13.39 10.20
N ARG A 27 -14.57 12.95 11.46
CA ARG A 27 -14.34 11.55 11.81
C ARG A 27 -15.38 10.62 11.17
N LYS A 28 -16.65 11.04 11.14
CA LYS A 28 -17.73 10.25 10.54
C LYS A 28 -17.56 10.17 9.01
N GLU A 29 -17.10 11.25 8.39
CA GLU A 29 -16.80 11.28 6.96
C GLU A 29 -15.64 10.34 6.60
N VAL A 30 -14.55 10.36 7.37
CA VAL A 30 -13.42 9.45 7.19
C VAL A 30 -13.85 8.00 7.39
N GLU A 31 -14.64 7.71 8.42
CA GLU A 31 -15.13 6.34 8.67
C GLU A 31 -16.07 5.86 7.56
N LYS A 32 -17.00 6.71 7.11
CA LYS A 32 -17.86 6.39 5.96
C LYS A 32 -17.01 6.08 4.73
N ARG A 33 -16.00 6.90 4.45
CA ARG A 33 -15.11 6.69 3.31
C ARG A 33 -14.29 5.41 3.44
N ARG A 34 -13.87 5.07 4.65
CA ARG A 34 -13.20 3.79 4.95
C ARG A 34 -14.10 2.60 4.66
N VAL A 35 -15.37 2.64 5.06
CA VAL A 35 -16.36 1.59 4.72
C VAL A 35 -16.55 1.48 3.22
N GLU A 36 -16.73 2.61 2.51
CA GLU A 36 -16.86 2.62 1.04
C GLU A 36 -15.62 2.01 0.34
N LEU A 37 -14.42 2.26 0.88
CA LEU A 37 -13.19 1.68 0.36
C LEU A 37 -13.09 0.19 0.71
N ALA A 38 -13.55 -0.22 1.89
CA ALA A 38 -13.58 -1.62 2.26
C ALA A 38 -14.52 -2.42 1.34
N ASP A 39 -15.72 -1.91 1.08
CA ASP A 39 -16.66 -2.49 0.11
C ASP A 39 -16.03 -2.64 -1.28
N LYS A 40 -15.26 -1.63 -1.70
CA LYS A 40 -14.65 -1.60 -3.04
C LYS A 40 -13.44 -2.51 -3.20
N PHE A 41 -12.58 -2.61 -2.17
CA PHE A 41 -11.25 -3.21 -2.29
C PHE A 41 -11.10 -4.55 -1.58
N VAL A 42 -12.01 -4.88 -0.65
CA VAL A 42 -11.98 -6.12 0.14
C VAL A 42 -13.39 -6.71 0.32
N ASP A 43 -14.32 -6.45 -0.62
CA ASP A 43 -15.69 -6.97 -0.61
C ASP A 43 -16.45 -6.74 0.71
N GLY A 44 -16.21 -5.60 1.34
CA GLY A 44 -16.85 -5.20 2.61
C GLY A 44 -16.29 -5.91 3.83
N ASN A 45 -15.23 -6.71 3.66
CA ASN A 45 -14.56 -7.38 4.76
C ASN A 45 -13.69 -6.40 5.57
N LEU A 46 -14.33 -5.75 6.53
CA LEU A 46 -13.70 -4.87 7.51
C LEU A 46 -12.94 -5.62 8.61
N GLU A 47 -12.98 -6.96 8.66
CA GLU A 47 -12.28 -7.73 9.70
C GLU A 47 -10.75 -7.65 9.56
N SER A 48 -10.24 -7.14 8.43
CA SER A 48 -8.80 -6.93 8.23
C SER A 48 -8.46 -5.56 7.65
N ASP A 49 -8.27 -4.59 8.55
CA ASP A 49 -7.73 -3.27 8.21
C ASP A 49 -6.40 -3.32 7.46
N HIS A 50 -5.60 -4.35 7.71
CA HIS A 50 -4.32 -4.56 7.06
C HIS A 50 -4.50 -4.97 5.59
N LEU A 51 -5.49 -5.82 5.27
CA LEU A 51 -5.81 -6.15 3.87
C LEU A 51 -6.30 -4.93 3.11
N LEU A 52 -7.13 -4.09 3.76
CA LEU A 52 -7.55 -2.83 3.17
C LEU A 52 -6.34 -1.92 2.89
N LEU A 53 -5.39 -1.78 3.82
CA LEU A 53 -4.17 -1.00 3.58
C LEU A 53 -3.34 -1.56 2.43
N VAL A 54 -3.19 -2.89 2.32
CA VAL A 54 -2.47 -3.53 1.20
C VAL A 54 -3.11 -3.15 -0.13
N SER A 55 -4.44 -3.30 -0.26
CA SER A 55 -5.15 -2.95 -1.49
C SER A 55 -5.08 -1.46 -1.82
N LEU A 56 -5.16 -0.58 -0.81
CA LEU A 56 -5.00 0.87 -1.00
C LEU A 56 -3.58 1.24 -1.43
N PHE A 57 -2.57 0.59 -0.85
CA PHE A 57 -1.17 0.79 -1.22
C PHE A 57 -0.89 0.31 -2.65
N GLU A 58 -1.41 -0.85 -3.06
CA GLU A 58 -1.31 -1.31 -4.45
C GLU A 58 -1.98 -0.34 -5.42
N GLN A 59 -3.16 0.17 -5.08
CA GLN A 59 -3.85 1.18 -5.88
C GLN A 59 -3.01 2.46 -5.99
N TRP A 60 -2.39 2.89 -4.89
CA TRP A 60 -1.49 4.05 -4.85
C TRP A 60 -0.25 3.84 -5.73
N GLU A 61 0.37 2.66 -5.70
CA GLU A 61 1.49 2.29 -6.59
C GLU A 61 1.06 2.33 -8.07
N ARG A 62 -0.11 1.77 -8.41
CA ARG A 62 -0.65 1.80 -9.79
C ARG A 62 -0.90 3.21 -10.31
N LEU A 63 -1.24 4.15 -9.43
CA LEU A 63 -1.39 5.56 -9.77
C LEU A 63 -0.05 6.30 -9.91
N GLY A 64 1.08 5.62 -9.73
CA GLY A 64 2.43 6.16 -9.85
C GLY A 64 3.00 6.70 -8.54
N GLY A 65 2.41 6.34 -7.39
CA GLY A 65 2.92 6.61 -6.04
C GLY A 65 3.11 8.08 -5.69
N LYS A 66 4.22 8.67 -6.15
CA LYS A 66 4.58 10.09 -5.92
C LYS A 66 3.98 11.05 -6.97
N SER A 67 3.20 10.53 -7.91
CA SER A 67 2.54 11.31 -8.96
C SER A 67 1.48 12.28 -8.40
N ASN A 68 1.13 13.31 -9.18
CA ASN A 68 0.02 14.21 -8.85
C ASN A 68 -1.33 13.49 -8.79
N THR A 69 -1.50 12.44 -9.59
CA THR A 69 -2.70 11.59 -9.61
C THR A 69 -2.86 10.84 -8.30
N ALA A 70 -1.79 10.19 -7.82
CA ALA A 70 -1.78 9.47 -6.55
C ALA A 70 -2.02 10.43 -5.37
N ARG A 71 -1.41 11.62 -5.38
CA ARG A 71 -1.64 12.66 -4.36
C ARG A 71 -3.10 13.12 -4.32
N SER A 72 -3.71 13.35 -5.49
CA SER A 72 -5.10 13.77 -5.59
C SER A 72 -6.05 12.67 -5.11
N TRP A 73 -5.74 11.41 -5.44
CA TRP A 73 -6.48 10.25 -4.96
C TRP A 73 -6.40 10.10 -3.43
N CYS A 74 -5.22 10.26 -2.82
CA CYS A 74 -5.10 10.23 -1.36
C CYS A 74 -5.96 11.30 -0.69
N ARG A 75 -5.93 12.54 -1.19
CA ARG A 75 -6.76 13.64 -0.68
C ARG A 75 -8.26 13.34 -0.79
N ALA A 76 -8.71 12.82 -1.93
CA ALA A 76 -10.12 12.49 -2.16
C ALA A 76 -10.65 11.30 -1.32
N ASN A 77 -9.75 10.58 -0.66
CA ASN A 77 -10.06 9.40 0.15
C ASN A 77 -9.66 9.55 1.63
N ASN A 78 -9.24 10.76 2.05
CA ASN A 78 -8.76 11.03 3.40
C ASN A 78 -7.58 10.12 3.83
N LEU A 79 -6.66 9.87 2.90
CA LEU A 79 -5.50 9.03 3.10
C LEU A 79 -4.22 9.88 3.28
N ASP A 80 -3.36 9.44 4.18
CA ASP A 80 -2.04 10.01 4.44
C ASP A 80 -1.00 9.44 3.47
N MET A 81 -0.54 10.27 2.53
CA MET A 81 0.48 9.89 1.55
C MET A 81 1.80 9.43 2.21
N GLN A 82 2.18 10.04 3.33
CA GLN A 82 3.42 9.69 4.04
C GLN A 82 3.39 8.25 4.55
N THR A 83 2.18 7.74 4.88
CA THR A 83 2.00 6.36 5.31
C THR A 83 2.34 5.39 4.19
N PHE A 84 1.90 5.65 2.95
CA PHE A 84 2.23 4.79 1.80
C PHE A 84 3.71 4.84 1.44
N GLU A 85 4.34 6.01 1.52
CA GLU A 85 5.79 6.11 1.31
C GLU A 85 6.56 5.28 2.34
N THR A 86 6.18 5.39 3.62
CA THR A 86 6.78 4.61 4.72
C THR A 86 6.60 3.11 4.51
N VAL A 87 5.42 2.67 4.06
CA VAL A 87 5.16 1.25 3.73
C VAL A 87 6.05 0.80 2.57
N GLY A 88 6.20 1.62 1.52
CA GLY A 88 7.07 1.32 0.38
C GLY A 88 8.55 1.20 0.76
N ASP A 89 9.04 2.10 1.60
CA ASP A 89 10.42 2.09 2.12
C ASP A 89 10.65 0.86 3.01
N THR A 90 9.73 0.60 3.94
CA THR A 90 9.79 -0.55 4.86
C THR A 90 9.77 -1.88 4.11
N ARG A 91 8.89 -2.01 3.11
CA ARG A 91 8.86 -3.19 2.22
C ARG A 91 10.20 -3.40 1.54
N THR A 92 10.79 -2.34 1.00
CA THR A 92 12.08 -2.40 0.29
C THR A 92 13.19 -2.83 1.24
N HIS A 93 13.20 -2.29 2.46
CA HIS A 93 14.15 -2.66 3.50
C HIS A 93 14.01 -4.14 3.90
N LEU A 94 12.80 -4.61 4.21
CA LEU A 94 12.54 -6.01 4.57
C LEU A 94 12.98 -6.98 3.47
N LEU A 95 12.69 -6.63 2.21
CA LEU A 95 13.09 -7.43 1.06
C LEU A 95 14.62 -7.48 0.93
N GLY A 96 15.31 -6.36 1.15
CA GLY A 96 16.77 -6.30 1.19
C GLY A 96 17.37 -7.24 2.24
N VAL A 97 16.83 -7.22 3.46
CA VAL A 97 17.26 -8.12 4.54
C VAL A 97 17.05 -9.59 4.16
N LEU A 98 15.86 -9.95 3.63
CA LEU A 98 15.58 -11.32 3.21
C LEU A 98 16.50 -11.80 2.06
N MET A 99 16.92 -10.89 1.19
CA MET A 99 17.87 -11.20 0.12
C MET A 99 19.29 -11.41 0.65
N GLU A 100 19.76 -10.57 1.57
CA GLU A 100 21.08 -10.70 2.21
C GLU A 100 21.22 -12.03 2.95
N GLN A 101 20.14 -12.48 3.58
CA GLN A 101 20.09 -13.77 4.27
C GLN A 101 19.88 -14.98 3.34
N GLY A 102 19.72 -14.76 2.02
CA GLY A 102 19.57 -15.82 1.03
C GLY A 102 18.17 -16.45 0.95
N PHE A 103 17.16 -15.91 1.65
CA PHE A 103 15.78 -16.39 1.58
C PHE A 103 15.07 -15.99 0.28
N VAL A 104 15.50 -14.90 -0.38
CA VAL A 104 14.89 -14.40 -1.62
C VAL A 104 15.96 -14.17 -2.69
N ALA A 105 15.75 -14.74 -3.88
CA ALA A 105 16.64 -14.48 -5.02
C ALA A 105 16.31 -13.14 -5.70
N ARG A 106 17.34 -12.37 -6.07
CA ARG A 106 17.28 -11.02 -6.70
C ARG A 106 16.33 -10.92 -7.90
N ARG A 107 16.17 -12.03 -8.65
CA ARG A 107 15.21 -12.20 -9.76
C ARG A 107 13.72 -12.01 -9.40
N HIS A 108 13.36 -12.02 -8.11
CA HIS A 108 11.98 -11.83 -7.66
C HIS A 108 11.61 -10.38 -7.35
N VAL A 109 12.55 -9.44 -7.48
CA VAL A 109 12.35 -8.02 -7.20
C VAL A 109 11.96 -7.23 -8.46
N ASP A 110 12.39 -7.69 -9.64
CA ASP A 110 12.46 -6.86 -10.87
C ASP A 110 11.30 -7.03 -11.86
N ARG A 111 10.19 -7.69 -11.50
CA ARG A 111 9.07 -7.89 -12.45
C ARG A 111 8.15 -6.67 -12.52
N GLY A 112 8.73 -5.50 -12.80
CA GLY A 112 8.05 -4.21 -12.87
C GLY A 112 8.58 -3.24 -13.95
N GLY A 113 9.47 -3.65 -14.85
CA GLY A 113 9.91 -2.78 -15.94
C GLY A 113 10.72 -3.48 -17.01
N GLY A 114 10.20 -3.50 -18.24
CA GLY A 114 10.98 -3.78 -19.43
C GLY A 114 10.82 -5.18 -20.01
N ASP A 115 9.79 -5.39 -20.82
CA ASP A 115 9.91 -6.26 -21.99
C ASP A 115 9.33 -5.52 -23.18
N GLY A 116 10.24 -4.92 -23.95
CA GLY A 116 9.97 -4.05 -25.08
C GLY A 116 11.28 -3.83 -25.82
N GLY A 117 11.83 -4.91 -26.36
CA GLY A 117 13.08 -4.86 -27.11
C GLY A 117 13.67 -6.22 -27.48
N ALA A 118 13.07 -6.89 -28.45
CA ALA A 118 13.64 -7.86 -29.41
C ALA A 118 12.45 -8.42 -30.20
N GLN A 119 12.38 -8.46 -31.52
CA GLN A 119 13.38 -8.42 -32.59
C GLN A 119 12.65 -8.02 -33.89
#